data_AF-A0A7C5ZS06-F1
#
_entry.id   AF-A0A7C5ZS06-F1
#
_cell.length_a   1.000
_cell.length_b   1.000
_cell.length_c   1.000
_cell.angle_alpha   90.00
_cell.angle_beta   90.00
_cell.angle_gamma   90.00
#
_symmetry.space_group_name_H-M   'P 1'
#
loop_
_entity.id
_entity.type
_entity.pdbx_description
1 polymer ?
#
loop_
_entity_poly.entity_id
_entity_poly.type
_entity_poly.pdbx_seq_one_letter_code
_entity_poly.pdbx_strand_id
1 'polypeptide(L)'
;MMRTVEVFLVIIIILGAFTISSYYAVLPLPRRVSPINLRRWALTTLQMLDSNYNLSAIVFNPPDDPAWETLHAALTAMLPPSIVYNLTVYVVQSGSHGTIHIPYKSISNARGLGIYSEAASYLVTSSNVTFDVKPEVIGSTGLGGTLYILNCSDARGWWVTGYTAQSLAEDLHKLLSRYFKCTVLVNSTSQFSRILNNQTLTASGNETVKNAVVINTFGEAIPIPSEYVDQYSSNYARYCHFLGTRVRAYNWTWVSIVGYPFYYVTNTDRLASSSNGYGIYGIVGIGAAGLNAFLQGLDGVSFQSDGTWIALSDVAYDVHLTPQVSYYCNRYGIYPSEIQTSSRALLASKLETYHLKIEVQIFDNVTHNGKIYCSGALYKHVVGNKVEGFLLALGLTRTPDIRLSAVGILSYYKPRLDFHASYNETQETRLVVLQLGQLGGV
;
A
#
# COMPACT_ATOMS: atom_id res chain seq x y z
N MET A 1 -12.93 20.64 68.03
CA MET A 1 -13.42 21.74 67.17
C MET A 1 -12.81 21.74 65.77
N MET A 2 -11.53 21.40 65.59
CA MET A 2 -10.86 21.45 64.27
C MET A 2 -11.44 20.50 63.21
N ARG A 3 -11.84 19.28 63.59
CA ARG A 3 -12.45 18.29 62.67
C ARG A 3 -13.81 18.70 62.08
N THR A 4 -14.59 19.52 62.78
CA THR A 4 -15.93 19.93 62.32
C THR A 4 -15.84 20.99 61.22
N VAL A 5 -14.84 21.87 61.31
CA VAL A 5 -14.59 22.94 60.33
C VAL A 5 -14.02 22.35 59.03
N GLU A 6 -13.13 21.36 59.11
CA GLU A 6 -12.60 20.66 57.93
C GLU A 6 -13.69 19.90 57.15
N VAL A 7 -14.57 19.18 57.85
CA VAL A 7 -15.69 18.46 57.21
C VAL A 7 -16.63 19.44 56.50
N PHE A 8 -16.90 20.59 57.12
CA PHE A 8 -17.76 21.62 56.54
C PHE A 8 -17.13 22.24 55.28
N LEU A 9 -15.82 22.50 55.29
CA LEU A 9 -15.07 23.00 54.13
C LEU A 9 -15.06 21.98 52.97
N VAL A 10 -14.86 20.69 53.26
CA VAL A 10 -14.90 19.64 52.24
C VAL A 10 -16.28 19.54 51.59
N ILE A 11 -17.36 19.64 52.37
CA ILE A 11 -18.73 19.65 51.84
C ILE A 11 -18.96 20.83 50.90
N ILE A 12 -18.49 22.03 51.26
CA ILE A 12 -18.60 23.22 50.41
C ILE A 12 -17.80 23.07 49.11
N ILE A 13 -16.59 22.52 49.17
CA ILE A 13 -15.76 22.30 47.97
C ILE A 13 -16.42 21.29 47.04
N ILE A 14 -16.97 20.19 47.57
CA ILE A 14 -17.65 19.17 46.75
C ILE A 14 -18.94 19.72 46.13
N LEU A 15 -19.75 20.46 46.89
CA LEU A 15 -20.95 21.13 46.36
C LEU A 15 -20.60 22.19 45.30
N GLY A 16 -19.53 22.96 45.53
CA GLY A 16 -19.01 23.94 44.57
C GLY A 16 -18.53 23.29 43.27
N ALA A 17 -17.76 22.21 43.36
CA ALA A 17 -17.30 21.46 42.20
C ALA A 17 -18.45 20.81 41.42
N PHE A 18 -19.47 20.29 42.12
CA PHE A 18 -20.65 19.69 41.51
C PHE A 18 -21.51 20.74 40.79
N THR A 19 -21.75 21.89 41.41
CA THR A 19 -22.52 23.00 40.82
C THR A 19 -21.82 23.62 39.61
N ILE A 20 -20.50 23.80 39.66
CA ILE A 20 -19.73 24.29 38.51
C ILE A 20 -19.73 23.24 37.38
N SER A 21 -19.48 21.97 37.68
CA SER A 21 -19.49 20.90 36.66
C SER A 21 -20.86 20.72 36.01
N SER A 22 -21.94 20.89 36.76
CA SER A 22 -23.31 20.81 36.21
C SER A 22 -23.69 22.03 35.37
N TYR A 23 -23.10 23.21 35.61
CA TYR A 23 -23.24 24.38 34.74
C TYR A 23 -22.49 24.24 33.41
N TYR A 24 -21.33 23.56 33.42
CA TYR A 24 -20.55 23.26 32.21
C TYR A 24 -20.92 21.94 31.51
N ALA A 25 -21.74 21.11 32.15
CA ALA A 25 -22.42 19.97 31.52
C ALA A 25 -23.57 20.49 30.65
N VAL A 26 -23.23 21.17 29.56
CA VAL A 26 -24.18 21.49 28.49
C VAL A 26 -24.56 20.17 27.84
N LEU A 27 -25.68 19.59 28.26
CA LEU A 27 -26.37 18.59 27.45
C LEU A 27 -26.59 19.22 26.07
N PRO A 28 -26.29 18.53 24.96
CA PRO A 28 -26.51 19.10 23.65
C PRO A 28 -27.98 19.52 23.58
N LEU A 29 -28.21 20.83 23.38
CA LEU A 29 -29.51 21.34 22.97
C LEU A 29 -30.02 20.43 21.85
N PRO A 30 -31.32 20.07 21.79
CA PRO A 30 -31.91 19.44 20.61
C PRO A 30 -31.85 20.43 19.45
N ARG A 31 -30.65 20.66 18.92
CA ARG A 31 -30.39 21.41 17.71
C ARG A 31 -30.92 20.50 16.62
N ARG A 32 -32.12 20.83 16.14
CA ARG A 32 -32.72 20.45 14.85
C ARG A 32 -32.19 19.10 14.34
N VAL A 33 -33.00 18.05 14.48
CA VAL A 33 -32.82 16.80 13.72
C VAL A 33 -32.40 17.20 12.30
N SER A 34 -31.22 16.75 11.86
CA SER A 34 -30.68 17.10 10.55
C SER A 34 -31.82 16.95 9.53
N PRO A 35 -32.09 17.96 8.67
CA PRO A 35 -33.07 17.78 7.62
C PRO A 35 -32.71 16.52 6.84
N ILE A 36 -33.72 15.68 6.58
CA ILE A 36 -33.54 14.42 5.87
C ILE A 36 -32.96 14.77 4.50
N ASN A 37 -31.72 14.36 4.23
CA ASN A 37 -31.07 14.56 2.95
C ASN A 37 -31.52 13.46 1.99
N LEU A 38 -32.64 13.71 1.31
CA LEU A 38 -33.31 12.76 0.42
C LEU A 38 -32.37 12.29 -0.71
N ARG A 39 -31.54 13.17 -1.27
CA ARG A 39 -30.54 12.80 -2.29
C ARG A 39 -29.50 11.82 -1.78
N ARG A 40 -28.92 12.05 -0.60
CA ARG A 40 -27.93 11.14 -0.01
C ARG A 40 -28.55 9.80 0.34
N TRP A 41 -29.77 9.81 0.88
CA TRP A 41 -30.52 8.58 1.14
C TRP A 41 -30.81 7.81 -0.16
N ALA A 42 -31.28 8.48 -1.22
CA ALA A 42 -31.52 7.84 -2.50
C ALA A 42 -30.25 7.16 -3.04
N LEU A 43 -29.09 7.83 -2.97
CA LEU A 43 -27.82 7.23 -3.40
C LEU A 43 -27.42 6.03 -2.55
N THR A 44 -27.50 6.12 -1.21
CA THR A 44 -27.18 5.00 -0.31
C THR A 44 -28.12 3.82 -0.53
N THR A 45 -29.41 4.06 -0.77
CA THR A 45 -30.39 3.00 -1.09
C THR A 45 -30.03 2.28 -2.37
N LEU A 46 -29.66 3.01 -3.44
CA LEU A 46 -29.22 2.43 -4.70
C LEU A 46 -27.94 1.59 -4.51
N GLN A 47 -26.94 2.11 -3.79
CA GLN A 47 -25.70 1.39 -3.49
C GLN A 47 -25.96 0.13 -2.65
N MET A 48 -26.89 0.17 -1.70
CA MET A 48 -27.22 -0.98 -0.87
C MET A 48 -27.95 -2.05 -1.66
N LEU A 49 -28.88 -1.67 -2.55
CA LEU A 49 -29.55 -2.61 -3.47
C LEU A 49 -28.55 -3.26 -4.43
N ASP A 50 -27.47 -2.57 -4.80
CA ASP A 50 -26.45 -3.10 -5.71
C ASP A 50 -25.23 -3.71 -5.01
N SER A 51 -25.20 -3.75 -3.68
CA SER A 51 -24.04 -4.26 -2.92
C SER A 51 -23.64 -5.70 -3.24
N ASN A 52 -24.59 -6.53 -3.70
CA ASN A 52 -24.38 -7.89 -4.20
C ASN A 52 -24.77 -8.02 -5.68
N TYR A 53 -24.73 -6.93 -6.44
CA TYR A 53 -25.16 -6.87 -7.84
C TYR A 53 -26.64 -7.22 -8.08
N ASN A 54 -27.48 -7.21 -7.05
CA ASN A 54 -28.91 -7.56 -7.19
C ASN A 54 -29.65 -6.53 -8.05
N LEU A 55 -29.40 -5.23 -7.83
CA LEU A 55 -29.95 -4.18 -8.69
C LEU A 55 -29.45 -4.35 -10.13
N SER A 56 -28.14 -4.52 -10.32
CA SER A 56 -27.50 -4.75 -11.62
C SER A 56 -28.00 -6.02 -12.32
N ALA A 57 -28.42 -7.06 -11.61
CA ALA A 57 -29.02 -8.24 -12.22
C ALA A 57 -30.46 -7.96 -12.71
N ILE A 58 -31.27 -7.31 -11.88
CA ILE A 58 -32.71 -7.13 -12.15
C ILE A 58 -32.96 -6.11 -13.26
N VAL A 59 -32.22 -5.00 -13.30
CA VAL A 59 -32.49 -3.90 -14.24
C VAL A 59 -32.18 -4.21 -15.71
N PHE A 60 -31.52 -5.34 -15.96
CA PHE A 60 -31.28 -5.87 -17.32
C PHE A 60 -32.29 -6.96 -17.71
N ASN A 61 -33.13 -7.43 -16.78
CA ASN A 61 -34.19 -8.37 -17.11
C ASN A 61 -35.29 -7.69 -17.96
N PRO A 62 -36.09 -8.48 -18.70
CA PRO A 62 -37.27 -7.97 -19.39
C PRO A 62 -38.22 -7.22 -18.44
N PRO A 63 -38.98 -6.20 -18.91
CA PRO A 63 -39.86 -5.38 -18.07
C PRO A 63 -40.98 -6.15 -17.34
N ASP A 64 -41.30 -7.36 -17.82
CA ASP A 64 -42.34 -8.25 -17.29
C ASP A 64 -41.78 -9.35 -16.36
N ASP A 65 -40.47 -9.31 -16.08
CA ASP A 65 -39.82 -10.29 -15.21
C ASP A 65 -40.28 -10.11 -13.74
N PRO A 66 -40.67 -11.19 -13.02
CA PRO A 66 -41.07 -11.12 -11.62
C PRO A 66 -40.02 -10.53 -10.67
N ALA A 67 -38.75 -10.52 -11.05
CA ALA A 67 -37.67 -9.93 -10.26
C ALA A 67 -37.85 -8.42 -10.05
N TRP A 68 -38.55 -7.71 -10.96
CA TRP A 68 -38.93 -6.30 -10.77
C TRP A 68 -39.86 -6.10 -9.58
N GLU A 69 -40.78 -7.04 -9.31
CA GLU A 69 -41.64 -6.99 -8.13
C GLU A 69 -40.85 -7.26 -6.84
N THR A 70 -39.83 -8.11 -6.92
CA THR A 70 -38.92 -8.34 -5.80
C THR A 70 -38.13 -7.06 -5.47
N LEU A 71 -37.66 -6.34 -6.49
CA LEU A 71 -37.03 -5.03 -6.33
C LEU A 71 -37.99 -3.98 -5.74
N HIS A 72 -39.25 -3.97 -6.19
CA HIS A 72 -40.29 -3.10 -5.64
C HIS A 72 -40.54 -3.37 -4.15
N ALA A 73 -40.67 -4.63 -3.76
CA ALA A 73 -40.84 -5.04 -2.37
C ALA A 73 -39.63 -4.66 -1.51
N ALA A 74 -38.41 -4.90 -2.01
CA ALA A 74 -37.18 -4.52 -1.32
C ALA A 74 -37.11 -3.00 -1.09
N LEU A 75 -37.34 -2.18 -2.13
CA LEU A 75 -37.38 -0.71 -2.01
C LEU A 75 -38.39 -0.24 -0.97
N THR A 76 -39.57 -0.85 -0.97
CA THR A 76 -40.64 -0.51 -0.02
C THR A 76 -40.28 -0.90 1.42
N ALA A 77 -39.54 -1.99 1.62
CA ALA A 77 -39.06 -2.40 2.93
C ALA A 77 -37.88 -1.54 3.44
N MET A 78 -37.06 -1.01 2.53
CA MET A 78 -35.87 -0.21 2.87
C MET A 78 -36.20 1.26 3.17
N LEU A 79 -37.34 1.76 2.67
CA LEU A 79 -37.75 3.14 2.83
C LEU A 79 -38.79 3.27 3.95
N PRO A 80 -38.69 4.30 4.83
CA PRO A 80 -39.72 4.56 5.83
C PRO A 80 -41.10 4.79 5.21
N PRO A 81 -42.21 4.48 5.92
CA PRO A 81 -43.57 4.69 5.41
C PRO A 81 -43.90 6.15 5.03
N SER A 82 -43.15 7.12 5.56
CA SER A 82 -43.29 8.54 5.25
C SER A 82 -42.59 8.98 3.95
N ILE A 83 -41.91 8.07 3.25
CA ILE A 83 -41.18 8.35 2.01
C ILE A 83 -41.91 7.74 0.81
N VAL A 84 -42.18 8.58 -0.18
CA VAL A 84 -42.63 8.17 -1.51
C VAL A 84 -41.44 8.13 -2.45
N TYR A 85 -41.46 7.24 -3.44
CA TYR A 85 -40.37 7.07 -4.38
C TYR A 85 -40.84 6.81 -5.80
N ASN A 86 -39.99 7.17 -6.75
CA ASN A 86 -40.07 6.77 -8.15
C ASN A 86 -38.66 6.36 -8.58
N LEU A 87 -38.47 5.07 -8.85
CA LEU A 87 -37.27 4.54 -9.47
C LEU A 87 -37.52 4.42 -10.96
N THR A 88 -36.70 5.06 -11.78
CA THR A 88 -36.75 4.92 -13.24
C THR A 88 -35.40 4.44 -13.75
N VAL A 89 -35.42 3.38 -14.54
CA VAL A 89 -34.27 2.83 -15.24
C VAL A 89 -34.28 3.35 -16.66
N TYR A 90 -33.13 3.84 -17.13
CA TYR A 90 -32.93 4.33 -18.48
C TYR A 90 -31.90 3.48 -19.22
N VAL A 91 -32.16 3.21 -20.49
CA VAL A 91 -31.16 2.70 -21.43
C VAL A 91 -30.26 3.86 -21.84
N VAL A 92 -28.95 3.67 -21.73
CA VAL A 92 -27.95 4.63 -22.20
C VAL A 92 -27.56 4.24 -23.63
N GLN A 93 -27.92 5.06 -24.61
CA GLN A 93 -27.52 4.86 -26.01
C GLN A 93 -26.59 5.99 -26.47
N SER A 94 -25.50 5.62 -27.15
CA SER A 94 -24.58 6.59 -27.75
C SER A 94 -25.03 6.90 -29.18
N GLY A 95 -25.48 8.13 -29.43
CA GLY A 95 -25.79 8.64 -30.77
C GLY A 95 -24.69 9.56 -31.32
N SER A 96 -24.76 9.88 -32.61
CA SER A 96 -23.81 10.77 -33.31
C SER A 96 -23.79 12.22 -32.77
N HIS A 97 -24.74 12.61 -31.92
CA HIS A 97 -24.88 13.94 -31.33
C HIS A 97 -24.95 13.95 -29.79
N GLY A 98 -24.56 12.84 -29.13
CA GLY A 98 -24.50 12.74 -27.67
C GLY A 98 -25.18 11.51 -27.10
N THR A 99 -25.21 11.42 -25.76
CA THR A 99 -25.82 10.31 -25.02
C THR A 99 -27.34 10.53 -24.90
N ILE A 100 -28.12 9.55 -25.36
CA ILE A 100 -29.58 9.54 -25.26
C ILE A 100 -29.96 8.59 -24.12
N HIS A 101 -30.79 9.06 -23.19
CA HIS A 101 -31.35 8.27 -22.09
C HIS A 101 -32.82 7.94 -22.38
N ILE A 102 -33.12 6.68 -22.67
CA ILE A 102 -34.47 6.23 -23.01
C ILE A 102 -35.06 5.52 -21.79
N PRO A 103 -36.22 5.95 -21.24
CA PRO A 103 -36.87 5.25 -20.14
C PRO A 103 -37.14 3.79 -20.51
N TYR A 104 -36.73 2.87 -19.64
CA TYR A 104 -36.89 1.42 -19.80
C TYR A 104 -38.03 0.88 -18.94
N LYS A 105 -37.96 1.14 -17.62
CA LYS A 105 -38.99 0.75 -16.65
C LYS A 105 -39.00 1.73 -15.50
N SER A 106 -40.18 2.01 -14.96
CA SER A 106 -40.35 2.76 -13.73
C SER A 106 -41.14 1.96 -12.70
N ILE A 107 -40.75 2.08 -11.43
CA ILE A 107 -41.42 1.53 -10.28
C ILE A 107 -41.67 2.67 -9.31
N SER A 108 -42.89 2.82 -8.82
CA SER A 108 -43.24 3.86 -7.86
C SER A 108 -44.28 3.37 -6.86
N ASN A 109 -44.21 3.88 -5.63
CA ASN A 109 -45.24 3.67 -4.61
C ASN A 109 -46.23 4.86 -4.50
N ALA A 110 -46.16 5.84 -5.41
CA ALA A 110 -47.01 7.02 -5.40
C ALA A 110 -47.41 7.47 -6.80
N ARG A 111 -48.60 8.09 -6.93
CA ARG A 111 -49.05 8.67 -8.21
C ARG A 111 -48.31 9.96 -8.60
N GLY A 112 -47.58 10.56 -7.65
CA GLY A 112 -46.74 11.75 -7.86
C GLY A 112 -45.94 12.08 -6.60
N LEU A 113 -44.75 12.67 -6.75
CA LEU A 113 -43.78 12.85 -5.67
C LEU A 113 -43.83 14.21 -4.95
N GLY A 114 -44.87 15.01 -5.21
CA GLY A 114 -45.04 16.33 -4.56
C GLY A 114 -43.95 17.35 -4.93
N ILE A 115 -44.02 18.53 -4.30
CA ILE A 115 -43.10 19.67 -4.56
C ILE A 115 -41.73 19.54 -3.88
N TYR A 116 -41.60 18.66 -2.87
CA TYR A 116 -40.35 18.43 -2.14
C TYR A 116 -39.84 17.02 -2.43
N SER A 117 -39.14 16.87 -3.56
CA SER A 117 -38.47 15.63 -3.93
C SER A 117 -37.04 15.89 -4.38
N GLU A 118 -36.16 14.93 -4.09
CA GLU A 118 -34.78 14.92 -4.59
C GLU A 118 -34.48 13.59 -5.28
N ALA A 119 -33.54 13.60 -6.22
CA ALA A 119 -33.13 12.41 -6.95
C ALA A 119 -31.63 12.15 -6.84
N ALA A 120 -31.26 10.87 -6.86
CA ALA A 120 -29.90 10.41 -7.10
C ALA A 120 -29.88 9.49 -8.33
N SER A 121 -28.80 9.59 -9.10
CA SER A 121 -28.52 8.70 -10.22
C SER A 121 -27.40 7.73 -9.86
N TYR A 122 -27.53 6.50 -10.37
CA TYR A 122 -26.57 5.42 -10.18
C TYR A 122 -26.43 4.65 -11.49
N LEU A 123 -25.20 4.52 -11.98
CA LEU A 123 -24.90 3.81 -13.22
C LEU A 123 -24.59 2.36 -12.89
N VAL A 124 -25.30 1.44 -13.54
CA VAL A 124 -25.14 -0.01 -13.35
C VAL A 124 -24.82 -0.67 -14.67
N THR A 125 -23.99 -1.70 -14.61
CA THR A 125 -23.55 -2.47 -15.78
C THR A 125 -24.05 -3.89 -15.70
N SER A 126 -24.25 -4.51 -16.86
CA SER A 126 -24.66 -5.91 -16.93
C SER A 126 -23.55 -6.81 -16.35
N SER A 127 -23.93 -8.02 -15.93
CA SER A 127 -22.97 -9.06 -15.52
C SER A 127 -22.00 -9.49 -16.62
N ASN A 128 -22.25 -9.08 -17.87
CA ASN A 128 -21.40 -9.40 -19.02
C ASN A 128 -20.32 -8.33 -19.26
N VAL A 129 -20.34 -7.21 -18.52
CA VAL A 129 -19.25 -6.22 -18.56
C VAL A 129 -18.14 -6.64 -17.64
N THR A 130 -16.96 -6.90 -18.21
CA THR A 130 -15.73 -7.00 -17.45
C THR A 130 -15.01 -5.66 -17.47
N PHE A 131 -14.81 -5.08 -16.29
CA PHE A 131 -13.89 -3.95 -16.11
C PHE A 131 -12.51 -4.51 -15.85
N ASP A 132 -11.58 -4.29 -16.78
CA ASP A 132 -10.18 -4.62 -16.56
C ASP A 132 -9.39 -3.33 -16.32
N VAL A 133 -8.61 -3.32 -15.24
CA VAL A 133 -7.68 -2.23 -14.95
C VAL A 133 -6.29 -2.74 -15.34
N LYS A 134 -5.85 -2.33 -16.53
CA LYS A 134 -4.52 -2.70 -17.02
C LYS A 134 -3.54 -1.59 -16.64
N PRO A 135 -2.56 -1.86 -15.78
CA PRO A 135 -1.53 -0.88 -15.52
C PRO A 135 -0.61 -0.73 -16.74
N GLU A 136 -0.09 0.48 -16.91
CA GLU A 136 1.08 0.72 -17.73
C GLU A 136 2.24 -0.14 -17.22
N VAL A 137 2.86 -0.86 -18.14
CA VAL A 137 3.96 -1.75 -17.83
C VAL A 137 5.26 -0.96 -17.72
N ILE A 138 5.91 -1.02 -16.56
CA ILE A 138 7.22 -0.44 -16.31
C ILE A 138 8.23 -1.08 -17.28
N GLY A 139 8.97 -0.25 -18.01
CA GLY A 139 9.92 -0.66 -19.05
C GLY A 139 9.33 -0.80 -20.45
N SER A 140 8.04 -0.50 -20.65
CA SER A 140 7.40 -0.48 -21.97
C SER A 140 8.02 0.57 -22.93
N THR A 141 8.54 1.67 -22.40
CA THR A 141 9.19 2.76 -23.16
C THR A 141 10.69 2.54 -23.40
N GLY A 142 11.23 1.36 -23.07
CA GLY A 142 12.56 0.91 -23.51
C GLY A 142 13.70 0.98 -22.47
N LEU A 143 13.45 1.45 -21.25
CA LEU A 143 14.44 1.42 -20.16
C LEU A 143 13.95 0.53 -19.00
N GLY A 144 14.71 -0.53 -18.71
CA GLY A 144 14.47 -1.43 -17.58
C GLY A 144 13.19 -2.26 -17.72
N GLY A 145 12.50 -2.46 -16.60
CA GLY A 145 11.23 -3.21 -16.55
C GLY A 145 11.36 -4.65 -16.08
N THR A 146 12.54 -5.05 -15.61
CA THR A 146 12.74 -6.34 -14.92
C THR A 146 12.62 -6.18 -13.41
N LEU A 147 11.82 -7.04 -12.79
CA LEU A 147 11.70 -7.20 -11.36
C LEU A 147 12.30 -8.54 -10.95
N TYR A 148 13.44 -8.51 -10.27
CA TYR A 148 14.02 -9.67 -9.60
C TYR A 148 13.51 -9.74 -8.15
N ILE A 149 12.94 -10.87 -7.77
CA ILE A 149 12.53 -11.14 -6.40
C ILE A 149 13.39 -12.28 -5.89
N LEU A 150 14.18 -12.03 -4.84
CA LEU A 150 15.03 -13.08 -4.27
C LEU A 150 14.15 -14.16 -3.64
N ASN A 151 14.38 -15.41 -4.02
CA ASN A 151 13.63 -16.60 -3.59
C ASN A 151 14.59 -17.79 -3.36
N CYS A 152 15.82 -17.49 -2.93
CA CYS A 152 16.90 -18.45 -2.81
C CYS A 152 16.57 -19.58 -1.82
N SER A 153 16.41 -20.82 -2.30
CA SER A 153 16.11 -21.98 -1.45
C SER A 153 17.27 -22.36 -0.52
N ASP A 154 18.48 -21.99 -0.91
CA ASP A 154 19.76 -22.20 -0.23
C ASP A 154 20.15 -21.03 0.69
N ALA A 155 19.17 -20.28 1.19
CA ALA A 155 19.35 -19.13 2.07
C ALA A 155 18.23 -19.07 3.14
N ARG A 156 18.50 -18.36 4.25
CA ARG A 156 17.55 -18.19 5.36
C ARG A 156 17.28 -16.72 5.65
N GLY A 157 15.99 -16.39 5.82
CA GLY A 157 15.58 -15.05 6.20
C GLY A 157 15.82 -14.77 7.67
N TRP A 158 16.05 -13.50 8.00
CA TRP A 158 16.08 -13.02 9.38
C TRP A 158 15.18 -11.81 9.54
N TRP A 159 14.48 -11.74 10.68
CA TRP A 159 13.49 -10.70 10.97
C TRP A 159 12.36 -10.60 9.93
N VAL A 160 11.93 -11.78 9.48
CA VAL A 160 10.74 -11.98 8.64
C VAL A 160 9.66 -12.71 9.44
N THR A 161 9.38 -12.21 10.65
CA THR A 161 8.54 -12.92 11.63
C THR A 161 7.14 -13.18 11.09
N GLY A 162 6.66 -14.43 11.20
CA GLY A 162 5.38 -14.87 10.66
C GLY A 162 5.42 -15.29 9.19
N TYR A 163 6.59 -15.23 8.54
CA TYR A 163 6.76 -15.54 7.13
C TYR A 163 8.04 -16.33 6.85
N THR A 164 8.12 -16.92 5.66
CA THR A 164 9.40 -17.33 5.06
C THR A 164 9.79 -16.33 3.99
N ALA A 165 11.07 -16.28 3.62
CA ALA A 165 11.51 -15.46 2.48
C ALA A 165 10.76 -15.87 1.18
N GLN A 166 10.47 -17.16 1.05
CA GLN A 166 9.74 -17.74 -0.07
C GLN A 166 8.27 -17.29 -0.12
N SER A 167 7.55 -17.34 1.00
CA SER A 167 6.16 -16.86 1.04
C SER A 167 6.08 -15.37 0.73
N LEU A 168 7.04 -14.57 1.22
CA LEU A 168 7.14 -13.15 0.89
C LEU A 168 7.43 -12.93 -0.60
N ALA A 169 8.30 -13.74 -1.20
CA ALA A 169 8.61 -13.67 -2.62
C ALA A 169 7.38 -13.96 -3.50
N GLU A 170 6.61 -15.00 -3.15
CA GLU A 170 5.37 -15.35 -3.84
C GLU A 170 4.32 -14.24 -3.75
N ASP A 171 4.13 -13.64 -2.58
CA ASP A 171 3.13 -12.60 -2.41
C ASP A 171 3.54 -11.29 -3.10
N LEU A 172 4.83 -10.92 -3.06
CA LEU A 172 5.36 -9.81 -3.85
C LEU A 172 5.23 -10.07 -5.36
N HIS A 173 5.45 -11.31 -5.80
CA HIS A 173 5.26 -11.70 -7.19
C HIS A 173 3.80 -11.50 -7.63
N LYS A 174 2.83 -11.96 -6.84
CA LYS A 174 1.40 -11.76 -7.12
C LYS A 174 1.05 -10.26 -7.16
N LEU A 175 1.59 -9.48 -6.24
CA LEU A 175 1.26 -8.07 -6.10
C LEU A 175 1.86 -7.18 -7.19
N LEU A 176 3.10 -7.45 -7.61
CA LEU A 176 3.87 -6.55 -8.46
C LEU A 176 3.98 -6.98 -9.93
N SER A 177 3.84 -8.27 -10.26
CA SER A 177 4.17 -8.75 -11.61
C SER A 177 3.40 -8.08 -12.73
N ARG A 178 2.14 -7.70 -12.47
CA ARG A 178 1.31 -7.00 -13.47
C ARG A 178 1.86 -5.63 -13.90
N TYR A 179 2.73 -5.02 -13.09
CA TYR A 179 3.30 -3.70 -13.36
C TYR A 179 4.64 -3.75 -14.07
N PHE A 180 5.27 -4.92 -14.21
CA PHE A 180 6.61 -5.05 -14.79
C PHE A 180 6.58 -5.85 -16.09
N LYS A 181 7.47 -5.48 -17.02
CA LYS A 181 7.60 -6.18 -18.31
C LYS A 181 8.09 -7.61 -18.15
N CYS A 182 8.94 -7.84 -17.16
CA CYS A 182 9.48 -9.13 -16.82
C CYS A 182 9.59 -9.24 -15.29
N THR A 183 9.06 -10.31 -14.70
CA THR A 183 9.30 -10.65 -13.30
C THR A 183 10.03 -11.98 -13.25
N VAL A 184 11.09 -12.05 -12.46
CA VAL A 184 11.93 -13.25 -12.31
C VAL A 184 12.11 -13.56 -10.84
N LEU A 185 11.71 -14.76 -10.43
CA LEU A 185 12.06 -15.32 -9.12
C LEU A 185 13.49 -15.88 -9.16
N VAL A 186 14.35 -15.38 -8.28
CA VAL A 186 15.75 -15.82 -8.17
C VAL A 186 15.83 -16.93 -7.14
N ASN A 187 15.74 -18.18 -7.60
CA ASN A 187 15.47 -19.35 -6.77
C ASN A 187 16.70 -19.94 -6.06
N SER A 188 17.91 -19.47 -6.36
CA SER A 188 19.13 -19.90 -5.65
C SER A 188 20.21 -18.82 -5.60
N THR A 189 21.16 -18.94 -4.67
CA THR A 189 22.32 -18.03 -4.62
C THR A 189 23.18 -18.14 -5.88
N SER A 190 23.21 -19.30 -6.55
CA SER A 190 23.86 -19.45 -7.86
C SER A 190 23.19 -18.60 -8.96
N GLN A 191 21.85 -18.57 -9.00
CA GLN A 191 21.12 -17.65 -9.89
C GLN A 191 21.38 -16.19 -9.50
N PHE A 192 21.46 -15.89 -8.20
CA PHE A 192 21.79 -14.54 -7.76
C PHE A 192 23.18 -14.10 -8.24
N SER A 193 24.18 -15.00 -8.24
CA SER A 193 25.49 -14.71 -8.81
C SER A 193 25.45 -14.34 -10.29
N ARG A 194 24.61 -15.00 -11.08
CA ARG A 194 24.46 -14.69 -12.52
C ARG A 194 24.01 -13.24 -12.71
N ILE A 195 22.99 -12.79 -11.98
CA ILE A 195 22.54 -11.39 -12.10
C ILE A 195 23.56 -10.39 -11.56
N LEU A 196 24.31 -10.75 -10.51
CA LEU A 196 25.44 -9.94 -10.00
C LEU A 196 26.59 -9.83 -11.02
N ASN A 197 26.65 -10.72 -12.00
CA ASN A 197 27.62 -10.75 -13.08
C ASN A 197 27.03 -10.33 -14.45
N ASN A 198 25.92 -9.57 -14.43
CA ASN A 198 25.24 -9.06 -15.64
C ASN A 198 24.78 -10.16 -16.61
N GLN A 199 24.34 -11.30 -16.09
CA GLN A 199 23.77 -12.39 -16.87
C GLN A 199 22.27 -12.54 -16.56
N THR A 200 21.45 -12.69 -17.59
CA THR A 200 20.03 -12.98 -17.45
C THR A 200 19.81 -14.42 -16.98
N LEU A 201 18.66 -14.69 -16.38
CA LEU A 201 18.25 -16.01 -15.88
C LEU A 201 17.30 -16.73 -16.84
N THR A 202 16.55 -15.97 -17.63
CA THR A 202 15.58 -16.45 -18.61
C THR A 202 16.14 -16.28 -20.03
N ALA A 203 15.61 -17.08 -20.96
CA ALA A 203 15.85 -16.90 -22.38
C ALA A 203 14.97 -15.79 -23.00
N SER A 204 14.15 -15.11 -22.19
CA SER A 204 13.23 -14.09 -22.70
C SER A 204 14.00 -12.83 -23.08
N GLY A 205 13.76 -12.29 -24.27
CA GLY A 205 14.31 -11.00 -24.69
C GLY A 205 13.77 -9.79 -23.91
N ASN A 206 12.89 -10.03 -22.93
CA ASN A 206 12.28 -9.02 -22.08
C ASN A 206 13.03 -8.82 -20.76
N GLU A 207 13.91 -9.74 -20.39
CA GLU A 207 14.73 -9.62 -19.19
C GLU A 207 15.94 -8.73 -19.44
N THR A 208 16.11 -7.73 -18.59
CA THR A 208 17.23 -6.79 -18.63
C THR A 208 17.81 -6.66 -17.23
N VAL A 209 19.09 -7.03 -17.07
CA VAL A 209 19.76 -6.89 -15.76
C VAL A 209 19.89 -5.42 -15.38
N LYS A 210 20.19 -4.52 -16.33
CA LYS A 210 20.33 -3.07 -16.04
C LYS A 210 18.96 -2.41 -15.81
N ASN A 211 18.93 -1.40 -14.94
CA ASN A 211 17.73 -0.65 -14.55
C ASN A 211 16.62 -1.55 -13.97
N ALA A 212 17.00 -2.67 -13.34
CA ALA A 212 16.08 -3.60 -12.72
C ALA A 212 15.76 -3.20 -11.26
N VAL A 213 14.64 -3.70 -10.77
CA VAL A 213 14.31 -3.69 -9.33
C VAL A 213 14.73 -5.04 -8.75
N VAL A 214 15.45 -5.04 -7.63
CA VAL A 214 15.87 -6.26 -6.92
C VAL A 214 15.32 -6.23 -5.50
N ILE A 215 14.41 -7.14 -5.17
CA ILE A 215 13.78 -7.22 -3.85
C ILE A 215 14.43 -8.31 -3.00
N ASN A 216 15.04 -7.90 -1.88
CA ASN A 216 15.50 -8.82 -0.86
C ASN A 216 14.38 -9.21 0.10
N THR A 217 13.89 -10.44 -0.05
CA THR A 217 12.84 -11.02 0.80
C THR A 217 13.37 -11.66 2.08
N PHE A 218 14.70 -11.71 2.25
CA PHE A 218 15.37 -12.36 3.39
C PHE A 218 15.55 -11.42 4.61
N GLY A 219 14.89 -10.27 4.58
CA GLY A 219 14.92 -9.26 5.63
C GLY A 219 16.28 -8.60 5.80
N GLU A 220 16.87 -8.71 6.98
CA GLU A 220 18.22 -8.16 7.24
C GLU A 220 19.34 -9.02 6.63
N ALA A 221 19.04 -10.27 6.30
CA ALA A 221 19.99 -11.21 5.73
C ALA A 221 20.05 -11.06 4.20
N ILE A 222 21.25 -11.14 3.64
CA ILE A 222 21.49 -11.07 2.21
C ILE A 222 21.96 -12.44 1.72
N PRO A 223 21.26 -13.08 0.77
CA PRO A 223 21.76 -14.28 0.12
C PRO A 223 23.15 -14.03 -0.49
N ILE A 224 24.12 -14.89 -0.16
CA ILE A 224 25.49 -14.81 -0.65
C ILE A 224 25.83 -16.05 -1.50
N PRO A 225 26.19 -15.89 -2.78
CA PRO A 225 26.71 -16.97 -3.62
C PRO A 225 27.95 -17.66 -3.02
N SER A 226 28.09 -18.96 -3.28
CA SER A 226 29.13 -19.80 -2.67
C SER A 226 30.55 -19.28 -2.94
N GLU A 227 30.81 -18.83 -4.17
CA GLU A 227 32.09 -18.24 -4.58
C GLU A 227 32.44 -16.98 -3.79
N TYR A 228 31.42 -16.19 -3.39
CA TYR A 228 31.62 -14.97 -2.62
C TYR A 228 31.74 -15.26 -1.12
N VAL A 229 31.19 -16.37 -0.64
CA VAL A 229 31.48 -16.85 0.73
C VAL A 229 32.97 -17.09 0.88
N ASP A 230 33.57 -17.84 -0.05
CA ASP A 230 34.99 -18.15 0.00
C ASP A 230 35.84 -16.88 -0.17
N GLN A 231 35.50 -16.05 -1.16
CA GLN A 231 36.22 -14.81 -1.49
C GLN A 231 36.22 -13.79 -0.34
N TYR A 232 35.12 -13.67 0.40
CA TYR A 232 34.95 -12.67 1.46
C TYR A 232 34.96 -13.24 2.88
N SER A 233 35.41 -14.48 3.04
CA SER A 233 35.48 -15.21 4.32
C SER A 233 36.19 -14.45 5.44
N SER A 234 37.16 -13.58 5.12
CA SER A 234 37.85 -12.73 6.11
C SER A 234 37.03 -11.54 6.60
N ASN A 235 36.10 -11.03 5.78
CA ASN A 235 35.21 -9.93 6.13
C ASN A 235 34.04 -9.84 5.14
N TYR A 236 32.88 -10.38 5.53
CA TYR A 236 31.67 -10.38 4.70
C TYR A 236 31.09 -8.98 4.44
N ALA A 237 31.47 -7.92 5.17
CA ALA A 237 31.07 -6.56 4.80
C ALA A 237 31.58 -6.16 3.41
N ARG A 238 32.69 -6.76 2.94
CA ARG A 238 33.19 -6.56 1.57
C ARG A 238 32.20 -7.07 0.51
N TYR A 239 31.40 -8.09 0.82
CA TYR A 239 30.34 -8.53 -0.08
C TYR A 239 29.23 -7.48 -0.19
N CYS A 240 28.85 -6.85 0.92
CA CYS A 240 27.88 -5.75 0.91
C CYS A 240 28.41 -4.55 0.11
N HIS A 241 29.69 -4.21 0.23
CA HIS A 241 30.34 -3.21 -0.62
C HIS A 241 30.27 -3.58 -2.10
N PHE A 242 30.68 -4.79 -2.45
CA PHE A 242 30.56 -5.32 -3.81
C PHE A 242 29.13 -5.20 -4.34
N LEU A 243 28.14 -5.59 -3.55
CA LEU A 243 26.73 -5.47 -3.92
C LEU A 243 26.32 -4.01 -4.17
N GLY A 244 26.77 -3.07 -3.33
CA GLY A 244 26.60 -1.63 -3.55
C GLY A 244 27.19 -1.17 -4.89
N THR A 245 28.39 -1.66 -5.24
CA THR A 245 28.99 -1.36 -6.55
C THR A 245 28.19 -1.92 -7.72
N ARG A 246 27.49 -3.05 -7.54
CA ARG A 246 26.60 -3.62 -8.57
C ARG A 246 25.31 -2.83 -8.71
N VAL A 247 24.69 -2.43 -7.59
CA VAL A 247 23.54 -1.53 -7.60
C VAL A 247 23.89 -0.25 -8.34
N ARG A 248 25.09 0.30 -8.09
CA ARG A 248 25.62 1.46 -8.81
C ARG A 248 25.82 1.21 -10.31
N ALA A 249 26.56 0.16 -10.65
CA ALA A 249 26.97 -0.12 -12.04
C ALA A 249 25.79 -0.49 -12.95
N TYR A 250 24.75 -1.10 -12.39
CA TYR A 250 23.56 -1.53 -13.14
C TYR A 250 22.37 -0.61 -12.94
N ASN A 251 22.50 0.48 -12.17
CA ASN A 251 21.43 1.41 -11.81
C ASN A 251 20.20 0.66 -11.25
N TRP A 252 20.42 -0.25 -10.31
CA TRP A 252 19.34 -1.02 -9.69
C TRP A 252 18.56 -0.21 -8.67
N THR A 253 17.30 -0.59 -8.49
CA THR A 253 16.56 -0.29 -7.26
C THR A 253 16.65 -1.48 -6.33
N TRP A 254 17.51 -1.39 -5.32
CA TRP A 254 17.61 -2.42 -4.28
C TRP A 254 16.54 -2.19 -3.21
N VAL A 255 15.79 -3.23 -2.85
CA VAL A 255 14.70 -3.14 -1.88
C VAL A 255 14.95 -4.02 -0.68
N SER A 256 15.03 -3.39 0.49
CA SER A 256 15.11 -4.05 1.80
C SER A 256 13.79 -3.89 2.56
N ILE A 257 13.08 -5.00 2.72
CA ILE A 257 11.68 -5.02 3.14
C ILE A 257 11.46 -4.85 4.66
N VAL A 258 12.48 -5.06 5.49
CA VAL A 258 12.39 -5.00 6.96
C VAL A 258 13.78 -4.93 7.59
N GLY A 259 13.85 -4.38 8.81
CA GLY A 259 15.04 -4.39 9.65
C GLY A 259 16.15 -3.44 9.22
N TYR A 260 17.34 -3.67 9.77
CA TYR A 260 18.61 -3.05 9.39
C TYR A 260 19.15 -3.76 8.15
N PRO A 261 19.15 -3.12 6.98
CA PRO A 261 19.61 -3.77 5.75
C PRO A 261 21.06 -4.25 5.87
N PHE A 262 21.36 -5.41 5.26
CA PHE A 262 22.72 -5.95 5.16
C PHE A 262 23.39 -6.36 6.49
N TYR A 263 22.62 -6.54 7.57
CA TYR A 263 23.20 -6.92 8.87
C TYR A 263 23.77 -8.35 8.87
N TYR A 264 23.21 -9.24 8.04
CA TYR A 264 23.66 -10.63 7.92
C TYR A 264 23.91 -11.02 6.46
N VAL A 265 24.72 -12.05 6.27
CA VAL A 265 24.77 -12.83 5.01
C VAL A 265 24.30 -14.25 5.25
N THR A 266 23.70 -14.87 4.24
CA THR A 266 23.15 -16.23 4.36
C THR A 266 23.44 -17.11 3.14
N ASN A 267 23.85 -18.34 3.43
CA ASN A 267 24.00 -19.45 2.50
C ASN A 267 23.96 -20.74 3.32
N THR A 268 22.95 -21.60 3.14
CA THR A 268 22.78 -22.79 3.98
C THR A 268 23.82 -23.87 3.75
N ASP A 269 24.46 -23.86 2.59
CA ASP A 269 25.37 -24.93 2.17
C ASP A 269 26.80 -24.62 2.62
N ARG A 270 27.27 -23.38 2.39
CA ARG A 270 28.64 -22.95 2.72
C ARG A 270 28.78 -22.42 4.14
N LEU A 271 27.70 -21.93 4.75
CA LEU A 271 27.70 -21.42 6.12
C LEU A 271 26.96 -22.37 7.08
N ALA A 272 26.86 -23.67 6.74
CA ALA A 272 26.09 -24.67 7.49
C ALA A 272 26.48 -24.76 8.97
N SER A 273 27.76 -24.56 9.30
CA SER A 273 28.27 -24.57 10.68
C SER A 273 28.18 -23.21 11.39
N SER A 274 27.72 -22.16 10.70
CA SER A 274 27.52 -20.84 11.26
C SER A 274 26.07 -20.64 11.67
N SER A 275 25.86 -19.87 12.73
CA SER A 275 24.52 -19.44 13.14
C SER A 275 24.53 -17.97 13.55
N ASN A 276 23.35 -17.35 13.58
CA ASN A 276 23.17 -16.00 14.09
C ASN A 276 23.07 -15.93 15.63
N GLY A 277 23.35 -17.02 16.35
CA GLY A 277 23.20 -17.08 17.81
C GLY A 277 21.77 -17.27 18.31
N TYR A 278 20.76 -17.29 17.42
CA TYR A 278 19.34 -17.51 17.74
C TYR A 278 18.79 -18.82 17.13
N GLY A 279 19.67 -19.76 16.82
CA GLY A 279 19.30 -21.08 16.29
C GLY A 279 18.99 -21.11 14.79
N ILE A 280 19.24 -20.04 14.05
CA ILE A 280 19.17 -20.04 12.59
C ILE A 280 20.55 -20.37 12.05
N TYR A 281 20.68 -21.49 11.34
CA TYR A 281 21.91 -21.94 10.70
C TYR A 281 22.06 -21.38 9.27
N GLY A 282 23.28 -21.36 8.74
CA GLY A 282 23.52 -20.86 7.38
C GLY A 282 23.53 -19.34 7.29
N ILE A 283 23.81 -18.65 8.40
CA ILE A 283 23.77 -17.18 8.50
C ILE A 283 24.92 -16.67 9.37
N VAL A 284 25.54 -15.57 8.96
CA VAL A 284 26.66 -14.93 9.67
C VAL A 284 26.35 -13.44 9.86
N GLY A 285 26.56 -12.94 11.08
CA GLY A 285 26.39 -11.53 11.41
C GLY A 285 27.58 -10.69 10.95
N ILE A 286 27.27 -9.61 10.23
CA ILE A 286 28.21 -8.56 9.79
C ILE A 286 28.09 -7.35 10.71
N GLY A 287 26.89 -7.10 11.23
CA GLY A 287 26.59 -5.93 12.04
C GLY A 287 26.35 -4.67 11.21
N ALA A 288 26.45 -3.51 11.85
CA ALA A 288 26.28 -2.21 11.20
C ALA A 288 27.24 -1.97 10.01
N ALA A 289 28.37 -2.69 9.98
CA ALA A 289 29.32 -2.61 8.88
C ALA A 289 28.76 -3.01 7.52
N GLY A 290 27.72 -3.84 7.46
CA GLY A 290 27.13 -4.25 6.19
C GLY A 290 26.49 -3.09 5.43
N LEU A 291 25.63 -2.29 6.10
CA LEU A 291 24.98 -1.14 5.46
C LEU A 291 26.00 -0.06 5.11
N ASN A 292 26.96 0.23 5.99
CA ASN A 292 28.02 1.21 5.72
C ASN A 292 28.83 0.81 4.48
N ALA A 293 29.23 -0.46 4.40
CA ALA A 293 29.96 -0.99 3.27
C ALA A 293 29.13 -0.95 1.98
N PHE A 294 27.85 -1.31 2.03
CA PHE A 294 26.93 -1.18 0.89
C PHE A 294 26.84 0.28 0.40
N LEU A 295 26.65 1.24 1.30
CA LEU A 295 26.57 2.65 0.95
C LEU A 295 27.89 3.19 0.38
N GLN A 296 29.04 2.76 0.91
CA GLN A 296 30.34 3.07 0.31
C GLN A 296 30.47 2.52 -1.13
N GLY A 297 30.00 1.30 -1.37
CA GLY A 297 30.00 0.69 -2.70
C GLY A 297 29.06 1.42 -3.67
N LEU A 298 27.88 1.80 -3.19
CA LEU A 298 26.91 2.61 -3.94
C LEU A 298 27.48 3.99 -4.27
N ASP A 299 28.21 4.59 -3.32
CA ASP A 299 28.86 5.89 -3.49
C ASP A 299 30.13 5.84 -4.36
N GLY A 300 30.60 4.63 -4.69
CA GLY A 300 31.79 4.44 -5.51
C GLY A 300 33.11 4.71 -4.79
N VAL A 301 33.09 4.78 -3.46
CA VAL A 301 34.31 4.93 -2.65
C VAL A 301 34.91 3.56 -2.33
N SER A 302 36.21 3.55 -2.04
CA SER A 302 36.90 2.31 -1.66
C SER A 302 36.41 1.79 -0.33
N PHE A 303 36.32 0.46 -0.19
CA PHE A 303 35.91 -0.19 1.05
C PHE A 303 36.79 0.24 2.23
N GLN A 304 36.15 0.71 3.29
CA GLN A 304 36.75 0.98 4.59
C GLN A 304 35.90 0.30 5.65
N SER A 305 36.55 -0.41 6.57
CA SER A 305 35.85 -1.07 7.68
C SER A 305 35.25 -0.02 8.60
N ASP A 306 33.92 0.03 8.68
CA ASP A 306 33.19 0.97 9.52
C ASP A 306 32.03 0.26 10.22
N GLY A 307 32.14 0.01 11.53
CA GLY A 307 31.10 -0.60 12.34
C GLY A 307 30.12 0.40 12.97
N THR A 308 30.14 1.67 12.56
CA THR A 308 29.31 2.72 13.17
C THR A 308 27.84 2.49 12.88
N TRP A 309 27.00 2.56 13.91
CA TRP A 309 25.55 2.54 13.73
C TRP A 309 25.06 3.85 13.11
N ILE A 310 24.53 3.75 11.88
CA ILE A 310 23.97 4.88 11.13
C ILE A 310 22.43 4.87 11.04
N ALA A 311 21.79 3.93 11.71
CA ALA A 311 20.34 3.91 11.87
C ALA A 311 20.01 4.00 13.35
N LEU A 312 18.80 4.45 13.65
CA LEU A 312 18.19 4.33 14.96
C LEU A 312 18.28 2.85 15.39
N SER A 313 18.60 2.58 16.66
CA SER A 313 18.80 1.20 17.11
C SER A 313 18.40 0.93 18.55
N ASP A 314 18.18 1.98 19.33
CA ASP A 314 17.96 1.98 20.77
C ASP A 314 16.47 1.90 21.15
N VAL A 315 15.57 2.44 20.33
CA VAL A 315 14.13 2.47 20.61
C VAL A 315 13.31 2.22 19.33
N ALA A 316 12.12 1.65 19.50
CA ALA A 316 11.12 1.48 18.46
C ALA A 316 10.04 2.57 18.59
N TYR A 317 9.61 3.14 17.46
CA TYR A 317 8.63 4.22 17.40
C TYR A 317 7.50 3.89 16.45
N ASP A 318 6.33 4.43 16.73
CA ASP A 318 5.23 4.45 15.79
C ASP A 318 5.51 5.48 14.70
N VAL A 319 5.32 5.06 13.45
CA VAL A 319 5.56 5.88 12.26
C VAL A 319 4.33 5.82 11.37
N HIS A 320 4.02 6.97 10.76
CA HIS A 320 2.81 7.18 9.98
C HIS A 320 3.15 7.32 8.51
N LEU A 321 2.27 6.79 7.65
CA LEU A 321 2.39 6.97 6.21
C LEU A 321 2.32 8.46 5.83
N THR A 322 3.20 8.89 4.93
CA THR A 322 3.12 10.25 4.40
C THR A 322 1.89 10.42 3.49
N PRO A 323 1.36 11.65 3.34
CA PRO A 323 0.26 11.92 2.42
C PRO A 323 0.54 11.49 0.98
N GLN A 324 1.80 11.57 0.54
CA GLN A 324 2.23 11.10 -0.78
C GLN A 324 1.98 9.60 -0.94
N VAL A 325 2.37 8.79 0.04
CA VAL A 325 2.17 7.34 -0.02
C VAL A 325 0.71 6.98 0.14
N SER A 326 -0.03 7.65 1.03
CA SER A 326 -1.49 7.44 1.16
C SER A 326 -2.24 7.71 -0.15
N TYR A 327 -1.82 8.71 -0.93
CA TYR A 327 -2.36 8.95 -2.28
C TYR A 327 -2.15 7.73 -3.20
N TYR A 328 -0.96 7.13 -3.20
CA TYR A 328 -0.66 5.97 -4.04
C TYR A 328 -1.28 4.67 -3.51
N CYS A 329 -1.49 4.52 -2.20
CA CYS A 329 -2.30 3.45 -1.64
C CYS A 329 -3.71 3.46 -2.26
N ASN A 330 -4.35 4.62 -2.28
CA ASN A 330 -5.67 4.81 -2.90
C ASN A 330 -5.63 4.55 -4.41
N ARG A 331 -4.60 5.07 -5.10
CA ARG A 331 -4.45 4.92 -6.56
C ARG A 331 -4.36 3.46 -6.97
N TYR A 332 -3.58 2.64 -6.26
CA TYR A 332 -3.32 1.25 -6.65
C TYR A 332 -4.16 0.21 -5.90
N GLY A 333 -4.98 0.64 -4.94
CA GLY A 333 -5.79 -0.25 -4.11
C GLY A 333 -4.98 -1.13 -3.16
N ILE A 334 -3.81 -0.65 -2.71
CA ILE A 334 -2.90 -1.40 -1.84
C ILE A 334 -2.80 -0.66 -0.51
N TYR A 335 -3.37 -1.25 0.54
CA TYR A 335 -3.52 -0.60 1.84
C TYR A 335 -2.69 -1.31 2.91
N PRO A 336 -1.43 -0.88 3.16
CA PRO A 336 -0.70 -1.24 4.37
C PRO A 336 -1.36 -0.62 5.62
N SER A 337 -0.95 -1.06 6.81
CA SER A 337 -1.34 -0.37 8.04
C SER A 337 -0.83 1.07 8.00
N GLU A 338 -1.69 2.03 8.35
CA GLU A 338 -1.35 3.47 8.41
C GLU A 338 -0.30 3.79 9.47
N ILE A 339 -0.24 2.95 10.51
CA ILE A 339 0.73 3.03 11.60
C ILE A 339 1.58 1.77 11.60
N GLN A 340 2.89 1.95 11.66
CA GLN A 340 3.88 0.87 11.68
C GLN A 340 4.91 1.14 12.77
N THR A 341 5.66 0.11 13.17
CA THR A 341 6.72 0.26 14.17
C THR A 341 8.11 0.24 13.50
N SER A 342 8.83 1.35 13.59
CA SER A 342 10.19 1.51 13.03
C SER A 342 11.24 1.55 14.14
N SER A 343 12.32 0.81 13.97
CA SER A 343 13.46 0.80 14.91
C SER A 343 14.80 0.84 14.19
N ARG A 344 14.78 1.07 12.87
CA ARG A 344 15.95 1.00 11.97
C ARG A 344 15.95 2.14 10.95
N ALA A 345 15.37 3.28 11.33
CA ALA A 345 15.31 4.50 10.56
C ALA A 345 16.72 5.06 10.29
N LEU A 346 17.04 5.42 9.04
CA LEU A 346 18.37 5.89 8.65
C LEU A 346 18.62 7.32 9.16
N LEU A 347 19.81 7.62 9.67
CA LEU A 347 20.15 8.96 10.14
C LEU A 347 20.23 9.95 8.96
N ALA A 348 19.47 11.05 9.04
CA ALA A 348 19.35 12.00 7.93
C ALA A 348 20.69 12.64 7.51
N SER A 349 21.61 12.88 8.44
CA SER A 349 22.94 13.45 8.12
C SER A 349 23.81 12.53 7.27
N LYS A 350 23.51 11.22 7.24
CA LYS A 350 24.23 10.26 6.39
C LYS A 350 23.77 10.28 4.95
N LEU A 351 22.63 10.92 4.65
CA LEU A 351 22.19 11.10 3.28
C LEU A 351 23.17 11.98 2.51
N GLU A 352 23.62 13.08 3.10
CA GLU A 352 24.65 13.94 2.48
C GLU A 352 26.00 13.22 2.35
N THR A 353 26.38 12.44 3.37
CA THR A 353 27.66 11.68 3.37
C THR A 353 27.76 10.71 2.19
N TYR A 354 26.65 10.09 1.80
CA TYR A 354 26.60 9.08 0.74
C TYR A 354 25.83 9.55 -0.51
N HIS A 355 25.67 10.87 -0.68
CA HIS A 355 25.01 11.48 -1.84
C HIS A 355 23.60 10.91 -2.15
N LEU A 356 22.84 10.63 -1.11
CA LEU A 356 21.47 10.12 -1.19
C LEU A 356 20.47 11.27 -1.14
N LYS A 357 19.45 11.22 -1.99
CA LYS A 357 18.28 12.09 -1.96
C LYS A 357 17.02 11.27 -1.76
N ILE A 358 16.09 11.75 -0.94
CA ILE A 358 14.80 11.09 -0.76
C ILE A 358 13.95 11.34 -2.00
N GLU A 359 13.58 10.27 -2.70
CA GLU A 359 12.71 10.30 -3.88
C GLU A 359 11.26 10.02 -3.50
N VAL A 360 11.05 9.08 -2.57
CA VAL A 360 9.75 8.77 -1.97
C VAL A 360 9.96 8.64 -0.48
N GLN A 361 9.33 9.52 0.29
CA GLN A 361 9.30 9.40 1.74
C GLN A 361 8.09 8.54 2.13
N ILE A 362 8.31 7.34 2.66
CA ILE A 362 7.22 6.41 2.98
C ILE A 362 6.59 6.75 4.31
N PHE A 363 7.43 7.04 5.30
CA PHE A 363 6.99 7.43 6.63
C PHE A 363 7.50 8.81 7.02
N ASP A 364 6.76 9.46 7.91
CA ASP A 364 7.21 10.70 8.54
C ASP A 364 8.55 10.50 9.28
N ASN A 365 9.40 11.53 9.23
CA ASN A 365 10.68 11.49 9.92
C ASN A 365 10.48 11.55 11.43
N VAL A 366 11.34 10.85 12.16
CA VAL A 366 11.33 10.85 13.63
C VAL A 366 12.52 11.64 14.15
N THR A 367 12.30 12.46 15.17
CA THR A 367 13.38 13.15 15.89
C THR A 367 13.65 12.44 17.20
N HIS A 368 14.89 12.00 17.42
CA HIS A 368 15.32 11.35 18.65
C HIS A 368 16.68 11.85 19.08
N ASN A 369 16.83 12.21 20.36
CA ASN A 369 18.06 12.79 20.93
C ASN A 369 18.66 13.92 20.08
N GLY A 370 17.79 14.82 19.57
CA GLY A 370 18.19 15.96 18.74
C GLY A 370 18.65 15.62 17.31
N LYS A 371 18.51 14.36 16.88
CA LYS A 371 18.84 13.89 15.53
C LYS A 371 17.58 13.50 14.76
N ILE A 372 17.58 13.77 13.46
CA ILE A 372 16.48 13.42 12.57
C ILE A 372 16.79 12.08 11.89
N TYR A 373 15.83 11.18 11.91
CA TYR A 373 15.89 9.87 11.27
C TYR A 373 14.78 9.73 10.22
N CYS A 374 15.15 9.17 9.09
CA CYS A 374 14.25 8.87 7.97
C CYS A 374 13.65 7.49 8.17
N SER A 375 12.39 7.44 8.60
CA SER A 375 11.71 6.25 9.10
C SER A 375 11.32 5.20 8.06
N GLY A 376 11.66 5.44 6.80
CA GLY A 376 11.52 4.54 5.67
C GLY A 376 11.35 5.35 4.39
N ALA A 377 12.18 5.09 3.39
CA ALA A 377 12.18 5.86 2.16
C ALA A 377 12.83 5.12 1.01
N LEU A 378 12.52 5.58 -0.20
CA LEU A 378 13.31 5.33 -1.41
C LEU A 378 14.35 6.44 -1.55
N TYR A 379 15.61 6.04 -1.42
CA TYR A 379 16.76 6.90 -1.62
C TYR A 379 17.28 6.74 -3.04
N LYS A 380 17.50 7.87 -3.71
CA LYS A 380 18.15 7.97 -5.01
C LYS A 380 19.59 8.43 -4.79
N HIS A 381 20.55 7.69 -5.31
CA HIS A 381 21.96 8.08 -5.30
C HIS A 381 22.25 9.05 -6.45
N VAL A 382 22.83 10.21 -6.15
CA VAL A 382 23.04 11.29 -7.12
C VAL A 382 24.45 11.87 -6.99
N VAL A 383 25.30 11.64 -8.00
CA VAL A 383 26.63 12.23 -8.10
C VAL A 383 26.66 13.21 -9.28
N GLY A 384 26.84 14.50 -8.97
CA GLY A 384 26.67 15.57 -9.96
C GLY A 384 25.24 15.56 -10.53
N ASN A 385 25.13 15.35 -11.85
CA ASN A 385 23.84 15.24 -12.56
C ASN A 385 23.45 13.80 -12.92
N LYS A 386 24.20 12.79 -12.44
CA LYS A 386 23.94 11.39 -12.76
C LYS A 386 23.23 10.70 -11.59
N VAL A 387 22.24 9.90 -11.95
CA VAL A 387 21.59 8.96 -11.03
C VAL A 387 22.22 7.59 -11.28
N GLU A 388 22.79 7.00 -10.24
CA GLU A 388 23.56 5.76 -10.37
C GLU A 388 22.96 4.59 -9.59
N GLY A 389 21.87 4.76 -8.85
CA GLY A 389 21.17 3.64 -8.22
C GLY A 389 20.19 4.09 -7.14
N PHE A 390 19.44 3.12 -6.59
CA PHE A 390 18.43 3.39 -5.58
C PHE A 390 18.45 2.34 -4.46
N LEU A 391 18.07 2.79 -3.27
CA LEU A 391 17.87 1.96 -2.08
C LEU A 391 16.50 2.26 -1.49
N LEU A 392 15.60 1.28 -1.48
CA LEU A 392 14.41 1.31 -0.63
C LEU A 392 14.76 0.63 0.69
N ALA A 393 14.71 1.38 1.79
CA ALA A 393 14.86 0.83 3.13
C ALA A 393 13.68 1.27 4.00
N LEU A 394 12.89 0.31 4.48
CA LEU A 394 11.65 0.59 5.21
C LEU A 394 11.83 0.79 6.72
N GLY A 395 12.96 0.37 7.30
CA GLY A 395 13.27 0.59 8.72
C GLY A 395 12.36 -0.16 9.73
N LEU A 396 11.46 -1.01 9.24
CA LEU A 396 10.47 -1.73 10.04
C LEU A 396 11.10 -2.68 11.06
N THR A 397 10.38 -2.90 12.15
CA THR A 397 10.83 -3.77 13.25
C THR A 397 10.29 -5.19 13.09
N ARG A 398 11.15 -6.17 12.77
CA ARG A 398 10.90 -7.63 12.80
C ARG A 398 9.81 -8.24 11.92
N THR A 399 8.75 -7.53 11.61
CA THR A 399 7.61 -8.01 10.84
C THR A 399 7.54 -7.19 9.55
N PRO A 400 7.72 -7.82 8.38
CA PRO A 400 7.60 -7.11 7.11
C PRO A 400 6.13 -6.82 6.79
N ASP A 401 5.88 -5.70 6.10
CA ASP A 401 4.64 -5.46 5.37
C ASP A 401 4.99 -5.21 3.89
N ILE A 402 4.85 -6.26 3.09
CA ILE A 402 5.21 -6.24 1.66
C ILE A 402 4.44 -5.20 0.86
N ARG A 403 3.27 -4.77 1.34
CA ARG A 403 2.46 -3.73 0.71
C ARG A 403 3.20 -2.39 0.72
N LEU A 404 3.97 -2.09 1.76
CA LEU A 404 4.81 -0.89 1.82
C LEU A 404 5.93 -0.92 0.77
N SER A 405 6.54 -2.09 0.56
CA SER A 405 7.56 -2.26 -0.49
C SER A 405 6.94 -2.04 -1.87
N ALA A 406 5.78 -2.65 -2.12
CA ALA A 406 5.06 -2.50 -3.37
C ALA A 406 4.62 -1.05 -3.63
N VAL A 407 3.96 -0.40 -2.67
CA VAL A 407 3.53 1.00 -2.81
C VAL A 407 4.75 1.92 -2.91
N GLY A 408 5.85 1.67 -2.21
CA GLY A 408 7.09 2.43 -2.35
C GLY A 408 7.63 2.41 -3.78
N ILE A 409 7.68 1.22 -4.40
CA ILE A 409 8.07 1.05 -5.81
C ILE A 409 7.09 1.76 -6.74
N LEU A 410 5.78 1.55 -6.57
CA LEU A 410 4.76 2.12 -7.46
C LEU A 410 4.60 3.64 -7.29
N SER A 411 4.94 4.19 -6.13
CA SER A 411 4.99 5.64 -5.87
C SER A 411 6.13 6.32 -6.61
N TYR A 412 7.21 5.58 -6.90
CA TYR A 412 8.34 6.06 -7.68
C TYR A 412 8.08 5.95 -9.19
N TYR A 413 7.77 4.75 -9.68
CA TYR A 413 7.57 4.51 -11.11
C TYR A 413 6.26 5.08 -11.66
N LYS A 414 5.24 5.24 -10.79
CA LYS A 414 3.96 5.87 -11.12
C LYS A 414 3.26 5.31 -12.37
N PRO A 415 3.17 3.99 -12.56
CA PRO A 415 2.50 3.43 -13.73
C PRO A 415 1.05 3.95 -13.82
N ARG A 416 0.62 4.33 -15.02
CA ARG A 416 -0.77 4.70 -15.26
C ARG A 416 -1.67 3.49 -15.09
N LEU A 417 -2.93 3.73 -14.74
CA LEU A 417 -3.97 2.70 -14.71
C LEU A 417 -4.93 3.00 -15.86
N ASP A 418 -4.90 2.16 -16.88
CA ASP A 418 -5.81 2.28 -18.01
C ASP A 418 -7.05 1.43 -17.72
N PHE A 419 -8.19 2.10 -17.62
CA PHE A 419 -9.48 1.47 -17.40
C PHE A 419 -10.05 1.09 -18.77
N HIS A 420 -10.06 -0.20 -19.07
CA HIS A 420 -10.72 -0.73 -20.25
C HIS A 420 -12.03 -1.39 -19.83
N ALA A 421 -13.15 -0.78 -20.24
CA ALA A 421 -14.42 -1.50 -20.28
C ALA A 421 -14.50 -2.18 -21.66
N SER A 422 -14.41 -3.51 -21.69
CA SER A 422 -14.73 -4.27 -22.89
C SER A 422 -16.24 -4.43 -22.94
N TYR A 423 -16.89 -3.59 -23.74
CA TYR A 423 -18.30 -3.72 -24.03
C TYR A 423 -18.46 -4.74 -25.16
N ASN A 424 -19.07 -5.89 -24.89
CA ASN A 424 -19.30 -6.87 -25.95
C ASN A 424 -20.55 -6.53 -26.77
N GLU A 425 -21.49 -5.74 -26.23
CA GLU A 425 -22.74 -5.35 -26.89
C GLU A 425 -23.24 -3.93 -26.55
N THR A 426 -24.07 -3.36 -27.45
CA THR A 426 -24.58 -1.97 -27.40
C THR A 426 -25.64 -1.66 -26.33
N GLN A 427 -25.82 -2.50 -25.29
CA GLN A 427 -26.87 -2.32 -24.28
C GLN A 427 -26.42 -2.67 -22.85
N GLU A 428 -25.13 -2.57 -22.55
CA GLU A 428 -24.55 -3.12 -21.32
C GLU A 428 -24.53 -2.17 -20.11
N THR A 429 -25.06 -0.94 -20.27
CA THR A 429 -25.13 0.05 -19.19
C THR A 429 -26.55 0.59 -19.06
N ARG A 430 -27.06 0.62 -17.82
CA ARG A 430 -28.34 1.24 -17.48
C ARG A 430 -28.09 2.38 -16.48
N LEU A 431 -28.82 3.48 -16.63
CA LEU A 431 -28.84 4.57 -15.66
C LEU A 431 -30.07 4.39 -14.78
N VAL A 432 -29.88 4.17 -13.48
CA VAL A 432 -30.97 4.06 -12.50
C VAL A 432 -31.09 5.39 -11.77
N VAL A 433 -32.27 5.98 -11.79
CA VAL A 433 -32.58 7.21 -11.07
C VAL A 433 -33.61 6.90 -10.00
N LEU A 434 -33.26 7.11 -8.73
CA LEU A 434 -34.19 7.01 -7.61
C LEU A 434 -34.52 8.42 -7.13
N GLN A 435 -35.78 8.80 -7.31
CA GLN A 435 -36.34 10.04 -6.78
C GLN A 435 -37.14 9.72 -5.52
N LEU A 436 -36.87 10.44 -4.43
CA LEU A 436 -37.56 10.32 -3.16
C LEU A 436 -38.30 11.62 -2.84
N GLY A 437 -39.50 11.50 -2.30
CA GLY A 437 -40.27 12.61 -1.75
C GLY A 437 -40.74 12.27 -0.33
N GLN A 438 -40.92 13.28 0.51
CA GLN A 438 -41.39 13.10 1.89
C GLN A 438 -42.87 13.49 2.02
N LEU A 439 -43.69 12.59 2.56
CA LEU A 439 -45.09 12.87 2.88
C LEU A 439 -45.18 13.60 4.23
N GLY A 440 -45.88 14.74 4.24
CA GLY A 440 -46.19 15.48 5.47
C GLY A 440 -45.05 16.34 6.04
N GLY A 441 -44.04 16.70 5.24
CA GLY A 441 -43.00 17.66 5.64
C GLY A 441 -43.46 19.12 5.52
N VAL A 442 -43.30 19.89 6.60
CA VAL A 442 -43.42 21.36 6.66
C VAL A 442 -42.14 22.00 6.15
#